data_AF-A0A7K7RQ29-F1
#
_entry.id   AF-A0A7K7RQ29-F1
#
_cell.length_a   1.000
_cell.length_b   1.000
_cell.length_c   1.000
_cell.angle_alpha   90.00
_cell.angle_beta   90.00
_cell.angle_gamma   90.00
#
_symmetry.space_group_name_H-M   'P 1'
#
loop_
_entity.id
_entity.type
_entity.pdbx_description
1 polymer ?
#
loop_
_entity_poly.entity_id
_entity_poly.type
_entity_poly.pdbx_seq_one_letter_code
_entity_poly.pdbx_strand_id
1 'polypeptide(L)'
;GCTVKYSGYLGNWNKLFCSNGNSKYPRLMKLGKDITLWGLEIGLLSMTKGEAALFILTPEYAYGQRGCPPSIPPNTTVLFKVEVLDFIDSEECDTFFELTCEQRDRLPLEKLLKVAATEREFGNYFFYKQCFKIAKDRYKRALSILGRSSSSKAEQSQINASKLLLFLNLSLTYLKLERADRALKYGELALEMDQGNAKALFRCGQACLYMREYSKSRDFLARAQCIQPFNRDINNELKKLA
;
A
#
# COMPACT_ATOMS: atom_id res chain seq x y z
N GLY A 1 -6.48 -7.51 3.87
CA GLY A 1 -7.40 -7.12 2.78
C GLY A 1 -6.89 -7.60 1.44
N CYS A 2 -7.76 -8.00 0.52
CA CYS A 2 -7.43 -8.54 -0.80
C CYS A 2 -8.14 -7.80 -1.94
N THR A 3 -7.52 -7.78 -3.11
CA THR A 3 -8.08 -7.25 -4.35
C THR A 3 -8.33 -8.42 -5.28
N VAL A 4 -9.59 -8.64 -5.63
CA VAL A 4 -10.02 -9.81 -6.39
C VAL A 4 -10.82 -9.41 -7.61
N LYS A 5 -10.67 -10.15 -8.71
CA LYS A 5 -11.70 -10.22 -9.75
C LYS A 5 -12.57 -11.42 -9.46
N TYR A 6 -13.88 -11.28 -9.62
CA TYR A 6 -14.79 -12.40 -9.46
C TYR A 6 -15.96 -12.32 -10.45
N SER A 7 -16.56 -13.47 -10.71
CA SER A 7 -17.83 -13.62 -11.43
C SER A 7 -18.61 -14.80 -10.87
N GLY A 8 -19.84 -14.57 -10.45
CA GLY A 8 -20.75 -15.57 -9.89
C GLY A 8 -21.80 -16.02 -10.89
N TYR A 9 -22.04 -17.33 -10.95
CA TYR A 9 -22.94 -17.98 -11.90
C TYR A 9 -23.97 -18.90 -11.23
N LEU A 10 -25.14 -19.01 -11.87
CA LEU A 10 -26.29 -19.84 -11.51
C LEU A 10 -26.72 -20.75 -12.68
N GLY A 11 -27.64 -21.68 -12.42
CA GLY A 11 -28.38 -22.42 -13.44
C GLY A 11 -27.49 -23.25 -14.36
N ASN A 12 -26.77 -24.23 -13.81
CA ASN A 12 -25.72 -24.98 -14.54
C ASN A 12 -24.61 -24.07 -15.08
N TRP A 13 -24.30 -23.01 -14.32
CA TRP A 13 -23.14 -22.14 -14.48
C TRP A 13 -23.18 -21.24 -15.72
N ASN A 14 -24.37 -21.04 -16.30
CA ASN A 14 -24.57 -20.22 -17.50
C ASN A 14 -25.16 -18.84 -17.21
N LYS A 15 -25.80 -18.63 -16.06
CA LYS A 15 -26.46 -17.38 -15.71
C LYS A 15 -25.60 -16.56 -14.77
N LEU A 16 -24.93 -15.52 -15.28
CA LEU A 16 -24.19 -14.56 -14.48
C LEU A 16 -25.14 -13.78 -13.55
N PHE A 17 -24.83 -13.68 -12.27
CA PHE A 17 -25.62 -12.88 -11.32
C PHE A 17 -24.80 -11.77 -10.63
N CYS A 18 -23.48 -11.89 -10.57
CA CYS A 18 -22.60 -10.84 -10.07
C CYS A 18 -21.22 -10.90 -10.74
N SER A 19 -20.59 -9.74 -10.94
CA SER A 19 -19.22 -9.65 -11.43
C SER A 19 -18.62 -8.28 -11.12
N ASN A 20 -17.31 -8.23 -10.92
CA ASN A 20 -16.54 -6.99 -10.90
C ASN A 20 -15.46 -6.93 -11.99
N GLY A 21 -15.49 -7.86 -12.96
CA GLY A 21 -14.44 -8.04 -13.99
C GLY A 21 -14.22 -6.82 -14.88
N ASN A 22 -15.23 -5.98 -15.05
CA ASN A 22 -15.16 -4.74 -15.83
C ASN A 22 -14.43 -3.60 -15.10
N SER A 23 -14.11 -3.75 -13.81
CA SER A 23 -13.40 -2.72 -13.06
C SER A 23 -11.92 -2.71 -13.39
N LYS A 24 -11.44 -1.59 -13.94
CA LYS A 24 -10.01 -1.35 -14.20
C LYS A 24 -9.17 -1.41 -12.90
N TYR A 25 -9.77 -1.01 -11.77
CA TYR A 25 -9.14 -1.03 -10.46
C TYR A 25 -10.10 -1.64 -9.44
N PRO A 26 -10.10 -2.98 -9.27
CA PRO A 26 -10.93 -3.61 -8.26
C PRO A 26 -10.60 -3.04 -6.87
N ARG A 27 -11.64 -2.87 -6.05
CA ARG A 27 -11.50 -2.34 -4.70
C ARG A 27 -10.73 -3.34 -3.83
N LEU A 28 -9.90 -2.84 -2.93
CA LEU A 28 -9.29 -3.62 -1.86
C LEU A 28 -10.37 -3.90 -0.80
N MET A 29 -10.72 -5.17 -0.61
CA MET A 29 -11.80 -5.63 0.25
C MET A 29 -11.23 -6.37 1.47
N LYS A 30 -11.84 -6.19 2.64
CA LYS A 30 -11.48 -6.93 3.85
C LYS A 30 -12.32 -8.20 3.99
N LEU A 31 -11.66 -9.35 4.18
CA LEU A 31 -12.32 -10.61 4.52
C LEU A 31 -13.08 -10.47 5.85
N GLY A 32 -14.25 -11.10 5.96
CA GLY A 32 -15.12 -11.02 7.13
C GLY A 32 -15.87 -9.70 7.31
N LYS A 33 -15.59 -8.68 6.48
CA LYS A 33 -16.27 -7.37 6.54
C LYS A 33 -16.88 -6.94 5.20
N ASP A 34 -16.07 -6.89 4.15
CA ASP A 34 -16.53 -6.53 2.80
C ASP A 34 -16.83 -7.76 1.94
N ILE A 35 -16.11 -8.87 2.19
CA ILE A 35 -16.39 -10.20 1.61
C ILE A 35 -16.99 -11.03 2.73
N THR A 36 -18.32 -11.19 2.69
CA THR A 36 -19.11 -11.81 3.77
C THR A 36 -19.69 -13.16 3.39
N LEU A 37 -19.55 -13.59 2.13
CA LEU A 37 -19.98 -14.92 1.71
C LEU A 37 -18.97 -15.94 2.23
N TRP A 38 -19.39 -16.74 3.21
CA TRP A 38 -18.50 -17.64 3.97
C TRP A 38 -17.67 -18.56 3.07
N GLY A 39 -18.27 -19.18 2.06
CA GLY A 39 -17.55 -20.06 1.14
C GLY A 39 -16.46 -19.34 0.35
N LEU A 40 -16.69 -18.08 -0.04
CA LEU A 40 -15.66 -17.26 -0.68
C LEU A 40 -14.57 -16.83 0.28
N GLU A 41 -14.91 -16.52 1.52
CA GLU A 41 -13.92 -16.17 2.54
C GLU A 41 -12.94 -17.33 2.78
N ILE A 42 -13.46 -18.54 2.98
CA ILE A 42 -12.65 -19.76 3.13
C ILE A 42 -11.81 -20.01 1.88
N GLY A 43 -12.42 -19.92 0.69
CA GLY A 43 -11.72 -20.13 -0.58
C GLY A 43 -10.60 -19.11 -0.80
N LEU A 44 -10.82 -17.85 -0.47
CA LEU A 44 -9.79 -16.80 -0.63
C LEU A 44 -8.62 -16.96 0.35
N LEU A 45 -8.86 -17.51 1.54
CA LEU A 45 -7.80 -17.80 2.51
C LEU A 45 -6.84 -18.91 2.04
N SER A 46 -7.28 -19.78 1.10
CA SER A 46 -6.42 -20.82 0.53
C SER A 46 -5.66 -20.37 -0.72
N MET A 47 -5.94 -19.19 -1.26
CA MET A 47 -5.38 -18.73 -2.54
C MET A 47 -4.08 -17.94 -2.37
N THR A 48 -3.26 -17.98 -3.41
CA THR A 48 -2.02 -17.21 -3.55
C THR A 48 -2.19 -16.02 -4.50
N LYS A 49 -1.27 -15.06 -4.45
CA LYS A 49 -1.31 -13.88 -5.32
C LYS A 49 -1.13 -14.29 -6.79
N GLY A 50 -2.05 -13.84 -7.64
CA GLY A 50 -2.10 -14.17 -9.08
C GLY A 50 -2.87 -15.44 -9.40
N GLU A 51 -3.34 -16.18 -8.39
CA GLU A 51 -4.08 -17.41 -8.59
C GLU A 51 -5.49 -17.14 -9.10
N ALA A 52 -5.95 -17.97 -10.04
CA ALA A 52 -7.34 -18.02 -10.48
C ALA A 52 -7.95 -19.39 -10.12
N ALA A 53 -9.08 -19.37 -9.42
CA ALA A 53 -9.76 -20.57 -8.91
C ALA A 53 -11.26 -20.56 -9.20
N LEU A 54 -11.84 -21.75 -9.19
CA LEU A 54 -13.28 -21.99 -9.29
C LEU A 54 -13.78 -22.55 -7.96
N PHE A 55 -14.78 -21.89 -7.37
CA PHE A 55 -15.42 -22.33 -6.14
C PHE A 55 -16.88 -22.69 -6.40
N ILE A 56 -17.23 -23.97 -6.21
CA ILE A 56 -18.62 -24.43 -6.19
C ILE A 56 -19.09 -24.40 -4.74
N LEU A 57 -20.02 -23.50 -4.44
CA LEU A 57 -20.50 -23.27 -3.08
C LEU A 57 -21.91 -23.82 -2.95
N THR A 58 -22.08 -24.80 -2.06
CA THR A 58 -23.41 -25.30 -1.66
C THR A 58 -24.15 -24.21 -0.89
N PRO A 59 -25.49 -24.32 -0.73
CA PRO A 59 -26.30 -23.28 -0.10
C PRO A 59 -25.79 -22.87 1.29
N GLU A 60 -25.27 -23.81 2.08
CA GLU A 60 -24.75 -23.59 3.44
C GLU A 60 -23.55 -22.62 3.46
N TYR A 61 -22.75 -22.60 2.39
CA TYR A 61 -21.59 -21.74 2.23
C TYR A 61 -21.87 -20.51 1.33
N ALA A 62 -23.11 -20.38 0.86
CA ALA A 62 -23.54 -19.33 -0.05
C ALA A 62 -24.74 -18.54 0.54
N TYR A 63 -25.90 -18.60 -0.11
CA TYR A 63 -27.08 -17.78 0.23
C TYR A 63 -28.15 -18.52 1.05
N GLY A 64 -27.89 -19.79 1.40
CA GLY A 64 -28.73 -20.59 2.28
C GLY A 64 -30.17 -20.79 1.82
N GLN A 65 -31.03 -21.12 2.78
CA GLN A 65 -32.46 -21.40 2.54
C GLN A 65 -33.25 -20.20 2.06
N ARG A 66 -32.79 -18.98 2.35
CA ARG A 66 -33.49 -17.76 1.92
C ARG A 66 -33.09 -17.32 0.52
N GLY A 67 -31.92 -17.73 0.02
CA GLY A 67 -31.38 -17.20 -1.22
C GLY A 67 -31.10 -15.69 -1.11
N CYS A 68 -31.19 -14.99 -2.24
CA CYS A 68 -31.12 -13.54 -2.34
C CYS A 68 -32.14 -13.06 -3.38
N PRO A 69 -33.44 -12.98 -3.01
CA PRO A 69 -34.49 -12.61 -3.95
C PRO A 69 -34.31 -11.20 -4.54
N PRO A 70 -34.68 -10.97 -5.82
CA PRO A 70 -35.19 -11.94 -6.79
C PRO A 70 -34.08 -12.69 -7.56
N SER A 71 -32.82 -12.34 -7.32
CA SER A 71 -31.67 -12.77 -8.13
C SER A 71 -31.26 -14.22 -7.92
N ILE A 72 -31.32 -14.69 -6.67
CA ILE A 72 -30.83 -16.01 -6.25
C ILE A 72 -31.95 -16.73 -5.51
N PRO A 73 -32.45 -17.87 -6.03
CA PRO A 73 -33.48 -18.64 -5.34
C PRO A 73 -33.00 -19.24 -4.01
N PRO A 74 -33.93 -19.63 -3.12
CA PRO A 74 -33.67 -20.52 -1.99
C PRO A 74 -32.81 -21.74 -2.36
N ASN A 75 -31.97 -22.20 -1.42
CA ASN A 75 -31.22 -23.47 -1.51
C ASN A 75 -30.42 -23.66 -2.81
N THR A 76 -29.87 -22.58 -3.36
CA THR A 76 -29.18 -22.61 -4.65
C THR A 76 -27.68 -22.77 -4.49
N THR A 77 -27.09 -23.73 -5.22
CA THR A 77 -25.63 -23.86 -5.38
C THR A 77 -25.14 -22.84 -6.41
N VAL A 78 -24.04 -22.15 -6.09
CA VAL A 78 -23.46 -21.10 -6.94
C VAL A 78 -22.03 -21.47 -7.36
N LEU A 79 -21.62 -21.06 -8.55
CA LEU A 79 -20.23 -21.14 -8.98
C LEU A 79 -19.62 -19.74 -8.95
N PHE A 80 -18.48 -19.58 -8.30
CA PHE A 80 -17.66 -18.39 -8.39
C PHE A 80 -16.36 -18.68 -9.14
N LYS A 81 -16.07 -17.85 -10.15
CA LYS A 81 -14.73 -17.74 -10.73
C LYS A 81 -14.05 -16.57 -10.04
N VAL A 82 -12.88 -16.78 -9.45
CA VAL A 82 -12.17 -15.77 -8.65
C VAL A 82 -10.71 -15.73 -9.06
N GLU A 83 -10.14 -14.53 -9.16
CA GLU A 83 -8.73 -14.28 -9.39
C GLU A 83 -8.22 -13.30 -8.31
N VAL A 84 -7.21 -13.69 -7.54
CA VAL A 84 -6.58 -12.83 -6.54
C VAL A 84 -5.51 -12.00 -7.21
N LEU A 85 -5.73 -10.68 -7.32
CA LEU A 85 -4.76 -9.77 -7.93
C LEU A 85 -3.65 -9.37 -6.95
N ASP A 86 -4.04 -9.10 -5.71
CA ASP A 86 -3.11 -8.69 -4.65
C ASP A 86 -3.75 -8.87 -3.27
N PHE A 87 -2.95 -8.98 -2.23
CA PHE A 87 -3.43 -8.92 -0.84
C PHE A 87 -2.36 -8.36 0.10
N ILE A 88 -2.83 -7.80 1.20
CA ILE A 88 -2.01 -7.32 2.30
C ILE A 88 -2.59 -7.92 3.56
N ASP A 89 -1.79 -8.71 4.29
CA ASP A 89 -2.18 -9.18 5.61
C ASP A 89 -2.22 -7.99 6.58
N SER A 90 -3.39 -7.77 7.17
CA SER A 90 -3.67 -6.62 8.02
C SER A 90 -4.08 -6.97 9.45
N GLU A 91 -4.09 -8.26 9.83
CA GLU A 91 -4.61 -8.69 11.14
C GLU A 91 -3.93 -7.94 12.27
N GLU A 92 -2.59 -7.94 12.29
CA GLU A 92 -1.84 -7.26 13.36
C GLU A 92 -2.04 -5.75 13.36
N CYS A 93 -2.20 -5.18 12.17
CA CYS A 93 -2.45 -3.76 12.01
C CYS A 93 -3.84 -3.41 12.56
N ASP A 94 -4.84 -4.24 12.29
CA ASP A 94 -6.20 -4.07 12.79
C ASP A 94 -6.22 -4.14 14.32
N THR A 95 -5.62 -5.18 14.91
CA THR A 95 -5.48 -5.32 16.37
C THR A 95 -4.75 -4.13 16.98
N PHE A 96 -3.66 -3.66 16.37
CA PHE A 96 -2.90 -2.51 16.88
C PHE A 96 -3.77 -1.25 17.03
N PHE A 97 -4.68 -1.00 16.08
CA PHE A 97 -5.52 0.19 16.12
C PHE A 97 -6.70 0.11 17.08
N GLU A 98 -7.01 -1.08 17.58
CA GLU A 98 -8.00 -1.30 18.65
C GLU A 98 -7.41 -1.11 20.05
N LEU A 99 -6.09 -1.23 20.20
CA LEU A 99 -5.39 -1.03 21.49
C LEU A 99 -5.41 0.43 21.97
N THR A 100 -5.39 0.63 23.28
CA THR A 100 -5.18 1.95 23.90
C THR A 100 -3.72 2.41 23.75
N CYS A 101 -3.46 3.70 24.01
CA CYS A 101 -2.10 4.24 23.97
C CYS A 101 -1.15 3.50 24.93
N GLU A 102 -1.60 3.22 26.15
CA GLU A 102 -0.79 2.53 27.18
C GLU A 102 -0.46 1.09 26.78
N GLN A 103 -1.41 0.41 26.12
CA GLN A 103 -1.19 -0.93 25.60
C GLN A 103 -0.19 -0.93 24.45
N ARG A 104 -0.29 0.04 23.53
CA ARG A 104 0.66 0.21 22.42
C ARG A 104 2.07 0.49 22.89
N ASP A 105 2.22 1.26 23.98
CA ASP A 105 3.53 1.54 24.58
C ASP A 105 4.19 0.31 25.21
N ARG A 106 3.43 -0.74 25.53
CA ARG A 106 3.99 -1.99 26.07
C ARG A 106 4.37 -2.99 24.98
N LEU A 107 4.03 -2.72 23.72
CA LEU A 107 4.33 -3.63 22.62
C LEU A 107 5.83 -3.69 22.33
N PRO A 108 6.36 -4.88 21.97
CA PRO A 108 7.74 -5.02 21.54
C PRO A 108 7.95 -4.29 20.21
N LEU A 109 9.19 -3.83 20.00
CA LEU A 109 9.56 -3.07 18.79
C LEU A 109 9.22 -3.83 17.50
N GLU A 110 9.47 -5.14 17.46
CA GLU A 110 9.18 -5.99 16.29
C GLU A 110 7.72 -5.85 15.84
N LYS A 111 6.77 -5.82 16.78
CA LYS A 111 5.35 -5.63 16.47
C LYS A 111 5.09 -4.26 15.86
N LEU A 112 5.72 -3.21 16.39
CA LEU A 112 5.58 -1.86 15.85
C LEU A 112 6.16 -1.75 14.44
N LEU A 113 7.33 -2.34 14.21
CA LEU A 113 7.98 -2.38 12.90
C LEU A 113 7.11 -3.13 11.88
N LYS A 114 6.52 -4.26 12.27
CA LYS A 114 5.62 -5.04 11.42
C LYS A 114 4.36 -4.24 11.05
N VAL A 115 3.69 -3.62 12.03
CA VAL A 115 2.51 -2.78 11.75
C VAL A 115 2.86 -1.57 10.88
N ALA A 116 3.98 -0.90 11.12
CA ALA A 116 4.44 0.21 10.29
C ALA A 116 4.79 -0.25 8.86
N ALA A 117 5.38 -1.44 8.70
CA ALA A 117 5.67 -2.03 7.40
C ALA A 117 4.38 -2.36 6.64
N THR A 118 3.38 -2.95 7.29
CA THR A 118 2.05 -3.20 6.71
C THR A 118 1.39 -1.89 6.27
N GLU A 119 1.40 -0.83 7.10
CA GLU A 119 0.88 0.48 6.72
C GLU A 119 1.63 1.10 5.53
N ARG A 120 2.95 0.89 5.45
CA ARG A 120 3.76 1.27 4.28
C ARG A 120 3.36 0.47 3.03
N GLU A 121 3.07 -0.82 3.14
CA GLU A 121 2.60 -1.65 2.02
C GLU A 121 1.25 -1.18 1.49
N PHE A 122 0.31 -0.83 2.38
CA PHE A 122 -0.93 -0.16 1.96
C PHE A 122 -0.64 1.16 1.24
N GLY A 123 0.31 1.95 1.75
CA GLY A 123 0.77 3.16 1.06
C GLY A 123 1.30 2.87 -0.34
N ASN A 124 2.12 1.83 -0.51
CA ASN A 124 2.67 1.41 -1.81
C ASN A 124 1.55 0.97 -2.77
N TYR A 125 0.59 0.20 -2.26
CA TYR A 125 -0.58 -0.25 -3.02
C TYR A 125 -1.36 0.94 -3.58
N PHE A 126 -1.73 1.91 -2.73
CA PHE A 126 -2.46 3.10 -3.18
C PHE A 126 -1.61 4.01 -4.07
N PHE A 127 -0.28 4.04 -3.87
CA PHE A 127 0.64 4.76 -4.74
C PHE A 127 0.62 4.18 -6.15
N TYR A 128 0.70 2.84 -6.30
CA TYR A 128 0.62 2.16 -7.59
C TYR A 128 -0.72 2.40 -8.30
N LYS A 129 -1.82 2.46 -7.53
CA LYS A 129 -3.15 2.82 -8.04
C LYS A 129 -3.32 4.33 -8.32
N GLN A 130 -2.26 5.13 -8.21
CA GLN A 130 -2.26 6.59 -8.39
C GLN A 130 -3.15 7.36 -7.41
N CYS A 131 -3.59 6.72 -6.33
CA CYS A 131 -4.34 7.36 -5.24
C CYS A 131 -3.39 8.03 -4.24
N PHE A 132 -2.60 9.01 -4.70
CA PHE A 132 -1.49 9.59 -3.94
C PHE A 132 -1.91 10.22 -2.60
N LYS A 133 -3.12 10.77 -2.50
CA LYS A 133 -3.64 11.33 -1.24
C LYS A 133 -3.76 10.24 -0.15
N ILE A 134 -4.36 9.10 -0.52
CA ILE A 134 -4.52 7.95 0.39
C ILE A 134 -3.14 7.36 0.71
N ALA A 135 -2.27 7.19 -0.29
CA ALA A 135 -0.91 6.69 -0.08
C ALA A 135 -0.15 7.53 0.96
N LYS A 136 -0.20 8.87 0.83
CA LYS A 136 0.38 9.83 1.77
C LYS A 136 -0.19 9.64 3.18
N ASP A 137 -1.50 9.47 3.33
CA ASP A 137 -2.12 9.28 4.66
C ASP A 137 -1.66 7.96 5.31
N ARG A 138 -1.55 6.86 4.54
CA ARG A 138 -1.01 5.58 5.03
C ARG A 138 0.45 5.68 5.44
N TYR A 139 1.32 6.30 4.63
CA TYR A 139 2.72 6.50 5.01
C TYR A 139 2.89 7.38 6.26
N LYS A 140 2.05 8.42 6.42
CA LYS A 140 2.05 9.24 7.64
C LYS A 140 1.58 8.45 8.87
N ARG A 141 0.59 7.58 8.71
CA ARG A 141 0.14 6.66 9.76
C ARG A 141 1.27 5.71 10.18
N ALA A 142 1.97 5.10 9.23
CA ALA A 142 3.18 4.31 9.49
C ALA A 142 4.23 5.12 10.26
N LEU A 143 4.47 6.37 9.88
CA LEU A 143 5.44 7.23 10.56
C LEU A 143 5.03 7.54 12.02
N SER A 144 3.73 7.72 12.28
CA SER A 144 3.25 7.94 13.66
C SER A 144 3.44 6.72 14.57
N ILE A 145 3.36 5.50 14.03
CA ILE A 145 3.65 4.27 14.78
C ILE A 145 5.12 4.23 15.21
N LEU A 146 6.01 4.74 14.35
CA LEU A 146 7.45 4.84 14.61
C LEU A 146 7.84 6.10 15.41
N GLY A 147 6.89 6.77 16.06
CA GLY A 147 7.13 7.99 16.85
C GLY A 147 7.97 7.76 18.11
N ARG A 148 8.14 6.51 18.55
CA ARG A 148 8.90 6.15 19.74
C ARG A 148 10.40 6.26 19.50
N SER A 149 11.11 6.79 20.48
CA SER A 149 12.58 6.75 20.55
C SER A 149 12.99 5.60 21.46
N SER A 150 14.02 4.84 21.07
CA SER A 150 14.59 3.80 21.93
C SER A 150 15.93 4.26 22.50
N SER A 151 16.21 3.88 23.75
CA SER A 151 17.52 4.04 24.37
C SER A 151 18.57 3.10 23.78
N SER A 152 18.13 1.99 23.18
CA SER A 152 19.02 1.04 22.50
C SER A 152 19.41 1.55 21.11
N LYS A 153 20.72 1.67 20.87
CA LYS A 153 21.25 2.08 19.56
C LYS A 153 20.83 1.13 18.43
N ALA A 154 20.74 -0.17 18.69
CA ALA A 154 20.35 -1.16 17.70
C ALA A 154 18.88 -0.99 17.29
N GLU A 155 18.00 -0.86 18.28
CA GLU A 155 16.57 -0.61 18.07
C GLU A 155 16.33 0.72 17.35
N GLN A 156 17.02 1.79 17.78
CA GLN A 156 16.92 3.09 17.15
C GLN A 156 17.37 3.03 15.68
N SER A 157 18.38 2.22 15.37
CA SER A 157 18.83 2.00 13.98
C SER A 157 17.76 1.30 13.13
N GLN A 158 17.04 0.31 13.68
CA GLN A 158 15.93 -0.36 12.99
C GLN A 158 14.74 0.58 12.74
N ILE A 159 14.39 1.41 13.73
CA ILE A 159 13.37 2.45 13.59
C ILE A 159 13.80 3.43 12.50
N ASN A 160 15.05 3.85 12.51
CA ASN A 160 15.60 4.80 11.56
C ASN A 160 15.58 4.23 10.13
N ALA A 161 15.99 2.98 9.93
CA ALA A 161 15.91 2.31 8.64
C ALA A 161 14.46 2.28 8.10
N SER A 162 13.48 2.03 8.97
CA SER A 162 12.06 2.03 8.59
C SER A 162 11.54 3.44 8.27
N LYS A 163 11.96 4.46 9.04
CA LYS A 163 11.63 5.87 8.77
C LYS A 163 12.23 6.36 7.44
N LEU A 164 13.46 5.97 7.11
CA LEU A 164 14.10 6.32 5.84
C LEU A 164 13.25 5.87 4.65
N LEU A 165 12.75 4.62 4.66
CA LEU A 165 11.86 4.11 3.61
C LEU A 165 10.57 4.94 3.49
N LEU A 166 9.99 5.35 4.62
CA LEU A 166 8.79 6.19 4.65
C LEU A 166 9.05 7.61 4.15
N PHE A 167 10.18 8.22 4.52
CA PHE A 167 10.56 9.55 4.05
C PHE A 167 10.80 9.57 2.55
N LEU A 168 11.48 8.56 2.02
CA LEU A 168 11.63 8.36 0.58
C LEU A 168 10.25 8.26 -0.10
N ASN A 169 9.35 7.41 0.40
CA ASN A 169 8.03 7.24 -0.17
C ASN A 169 7.17 8.51 -0.08
N LEU A 170 7.21 9.22 1.05
CA LEU A 170 6.50 10.49 1.25
C LEU A 170 7.05 11.58 0.32
N SER A 171 8.36 11.73 0.19
CA SER A 171 8.98 12.70 -0.71
C SER A 171 8.48 12.51 -2.14
N LEU A 172 8.53 11.28 -2.66
CA LEU A 172 8.00 10.97 -3.99
C LEU A 172 6.48 11.21 -4.09
N THR A 173 5.73 10.83 -3.05
CA THR A 173 4.27 11.02 -3.04
C THR A 173 3.90 12.49 -3.06
N TYR A 174 4.62 13.35 -2.36
CA TYR A 174 4.39 14.79 -2.41
C TYR A 174 4.80 15.42 -3.74
N LEU A 175 5.84 14.91 -4.43
CA LEU A 175 6.12 15.31 -5.82
C LEU A 175 4.92 14.99 -6.73
N LYS A 176 4.33 13.80 -6.60
CA LYS A 176 3.13 13.41 -7.35
C LYS A 176 1.87 14.19 -6.96
N LEU A 177 1.86 14.80 -5.79
CA LEU A 177 0.79 15.71 -5.33
C LEU A 177 1.10 17.18 -5.63
N GLU A 178 2.19 17.49 -6.35
CA GLU A 178 2.61 18.84 -6.70
C GLU A 178 2.85 19.74 -5.46
N ARG A 179 3.27 19.13 -4.35
CA ARG A 179 3.61 19.79 -3.09
C ARG A 179 5.11 19.76 -2.87
N ALA A 180 5.81 20.55 -3.68
CA ALA A 180 7.27 20.57 -3.72
C ALA A 180 7.90 20.92 -2.35
N ASP A 181 7.28 21.82 -1.58
CA ASP A 181 7.67 22.19 -0.21
C ASP A 181 7.77 20.97 0.71
N ARG A 182 6.74 20.11 0.68
CA ARG A 182 6.70 18.88 1.48
C ARG A 182 7.60 17.81 0.92
N ALA A 183 7.71 17.70 -0.41
CA ALA A 183 8.59 16.75 -1.06
C ALA A 183 10.05 16.98 -0.68
N LEU A 184 10.50 18.24 -0.69
CA LEU A 184 11.84 18.67 -0.28
C LEU A 184 12.06 18.33 1.19
N LYS A 185 11.15 18.76 2.08
CA LYS A 185 11.24 18.49 3.52
C LYS A 185 11.45 17.00 3.82
N TYR A 186 10.65 16.11 3.23
CA TYR A 186 10.81 14.67 3.46
C TYR A 186 12.05 14.08 2.79
N GLY A 187 12.51 14.67 1.67
CA GLY A 187 13.77 14.28 1.04
C GLY A 187 14.97 14.66 1.91
N GLU A 188 14.99 15.86 2.49
CA GLU A 188 16.03 16.30 3.43
C GLU A 188 16.06 15.45 4.70
N LEU A 189 14.89 15.13 5.28
CA LEU A 189 14.81 14.19 6.40
C LEU A 189 15.38 12.81 6.06
N ALA A 190 15.25 12.35 4.81
CA ALA A 190 15.91 11.12 4.37
C ALA A 190 17.43 11.28 4.26
N LEU A 191 17.92 12.45 3.83
CA LEU A 191 19.35 12.76 3.71
C LEU A 191 20.04 12.98 5.07
N GLU A 192 19.32 13.45 6.08
CA GLU A 192 19.79 13.50 7.46
C GLU A 192 20.15 12.10 7.98
N MET A 193 19.46 11.06 7.46
CA MET A 193 19.67 9.67 7.85
C MET A 193 20.68 8.96 6.94
N ASP A 194 20.64 9.25 5.64
CA ASP A 194 21.51 8.70 4.62
C ASP A 194 21.88 9.80 3.61
N GLN A 195 22.99 10.49 3.86
CA GLN A 195 23.47 11.60 3.03
C GLN A 195 23.83 11.17 1.60
N GLY A 196 24.09 9.88 1.40
CA GLY A 196 24.42 9.26 0.11
C GLY A 196 23.20 8.71 -0.65
N ASN A 197 21.98 8.98 -0.18
CA ASN A 197 20.80 8.41 -0.81
C ASN A 197 20.48 9.09 -2.14
N ALA A 198 20.89 8.46 -3.26
CA ALA A 198 20.67 9.01 -4.60
C ALA A 198 19.19 9.31 -4.91
N LYS A 199 18.25 8.49 -4.39
CA LYS A 199 16.81 8.73 -4.57
C LYS A 199 16.33 9.97 -3.83
N ALA A 200 16.81 10.20 -2.60
CA ALA A 200 16.48 11.41 -1.85
C ALA A 200 17.06 12.65 -2.52
N LEU A 201 18.36 12.63 -2.89
CA LEU A 201 19.02 13.73 -3.60
C LEU A 201 18.27 14.08 -4.90
N PHE A 202 17.96 13.08 -5.72
CA PHE A 202 17.22 13.28 -6.97
C PHE A 202 15.85 13.93 -6.72
N ARG A 203 15.09 13.46 -5.72
CA ARG A 203 13.76 14.01 -5.39
C ARG A 203 13.82 15.42 -4.81
N CYS A 204 14.82 15.73 -3.98
CA CYS A 204 15.08 17.09 -3.52
C CYS A 204 15.39 18.01 -4.71
N GLY A 205 16.25 17.55 -5.63
CA GLY A 205 16.55 18.24 -6.87
C GLY A 205 15.30 18.56 -7.70
N GLN A 206 14.41 17.57 -7.88
CA GLN A 206 13.12 17.75 -8.55
C GLN A 206 12.22 18.75 -7.80
N ALA A 207 12.13 18.66 -6.48
CA ALA A 207 11.32 19.58 -5.68
C ALA A 207 11.82 21.03 -5.81
N CYS A 208 13.13 21.27 -5.69
CA CYS A 208 13.73 22.58 -5.89
C CYS A 208 13.49 23.11 -7.31
N LEU A 209 13.55 22.25 -8.34
CA LEU A 209 13.24 22.63 -9.72
C LEU A 209 11.79 23.13 -9.84
N TYR A 210 10.82 22.41 -9.28
CA TYR A 210 9.41 22.84 -9.25
C TYR A 210 9.22 24.17 -8.52
N MET A 211 10.01 24.42 -7.46
CA MET A 211 10.01 25.68 -6.72
C MET A 211 10.81 26.80 -7.39
N ARG A 212 11.43 26.55 -8.56
CA ARG A 212 12.32 27.47 -9.28
C ARG A 212 13.59 27.86 -8.51
N GLU A 213 13.98 27.03 -7.54
CA GLU A 213 15.25 27.16 -6.82
C GLU A 213 16.37 26.44 -7.59
N TYR A 214 16.73 26.98 -8.76
CA TYR A 214 17.61 26.31 -9.72
C TYR A 214 19.02 26.01 -9.18
N SER A 215 19.58 26.89 -8.35
CA SER A 215 20.90 26.70 -7.74
C SER A 215 20.92 25.49 -6.81
N LYS A 216 19.96 25.39 -5.88
CA LYS A 216 19.81 24.24 -4.98
C LYS A 216 19.47 22.97 -5.73
N SER A 217 18.61 23.07 -6.76
CA SER A 217 18.29 21.93 -7.62
C SER A 217 19.55 21.34 -8.27
N ARG A 218 20.42 22.20 -8.82
CA ARG A 218 21.68 21.78 -9.45
C ARG A 218 22.61 21.11 -8.43
N ASP A 219 22.75 21.65 -7.21
CA ASP A 219 23.58 21.05 -6.16
C ASP A 219 23.12 19.62 -5.80
N PHE A 220 21.83 19.44 -5.51
CA PHE A 220 21.28 18.12 -5.20
C PHE A 220 21.45 17.13 -6.36
N LEU A 221 21.17 17.55 -7.60
CA LEU A 221 21.26 16.69 -8.77
C LEU A 221 22.71 16.34 -9.13
N ALA A 222 23.66 17.26 -8.97
CA ALA A 222 25.08 16.99 -9.16
C ALA A 222 25.59 15.95 -8.15
N ARG A 223 25.21 16.08 -6.87
CA ARG A 223 25.50 15.07 -5.85
C ARG A 223 24.87 13.72 -6.19
N ALA A 224 23.62 13.70 -6.67
CA ALA A 224 22.96 12.48 -7.12
C ALA A 224 23.70 11.84 -8.30
N GLN A 225 24.17 12.64 -9.26
CA GLN A 225 24.94 12.19 -10.43
C GLN A 225 26.30 11.62 -10.00
N CYS A 226 27.00 12.21 -9.03
CA CYS A 226 28.25 11.64 -8.51
C CYS A 226 28.05 10.21 -7.96
N ILE A 227 26.90 9.93 -7.36
CA ILE A 227 26.55 8.61 -6.82
C ILE A 227 26.05 7.66 -7.93
N GLN A 228 25.32 8.17 -8.92
CA GLN A 228 24.80 7.39 -10.05
C GLN A 228 25.05 8.09 -11.41
N PRO A 229 26.29 8.07 -11.94
CA PRO A 229 26.67 8.87 -13.12
C PRO A 229 25.89 8.51 -14.39
N PHE A 230 25.52 7.24 -14.54
CA PHE A 230 24.84 6.72 -15.74
C PHE A 230 23.31 6.73 -15.62
N ASN A 231 22.75 7.30 -14.55
CA ASN A 231 21.31 7.39 -14.38
C ASN A 231 20.71 8.41 -15.35
N ARG A 232 19.91 7.91 -16.31
CA ARG A 232 19.29 8.73 -17.35
C ARG A 232 18.37 9.81 -16.79
N ASP A 233 17.62 9.51 -15.74
CA ASP A 233 16.65 10.44 -15.16
C ASP A 233 17.36 11.64 -14.53
N ILE A 234 18.43 11.40 -13.76
CA ILE A 234 19.25 12.46 -13.15
C ILE A 234 19.86 13.36 -14.24
N ASN A 235 20.46 12.73 -15.26
CA ASN A 235 21.12 13.46 -16.35
C ASN A 235 20.13 14.29 -17.18
N ASN A 236 18.93 13.79 -17.42
CA ASN A 236 17.88 14.54 -18.12
C ASN A 236 17.40 15.74 -17.30
N GLU A 237 17.29 15.60 -15.98
CA GLU A 237 16.88 16.68 -15.09
C GLU A 237 17.94 17.78 -15.00
N LEU A 238 19.23 17.42 -14.98
CA LEU A 238 20.32 18.39 -15.04
C LEU A 238 20.33 19.20 -16.34
N LYS A 239 19.97 18.59 -17.49
CA LYS A 239 19.86 19.30 -18.77
C LYS A 239 18.78 20.39 -18.77
N LYS A 240 17.72 20.25 -17.95
CA LYS A 240 16.69 21.29 -17.80
C LYS A 240 17.20 22.55 -17.09
N LEU A 241 18.35 22.44 -16.42
CA LEU A 241 19.02 23.52 -15.69
C LEU A 241 20.19 24.12 -16.47
N ALA A 242 20.45 23.64 -17.69
CA ALA A 242 21.54 24.11 -18.54
C ALA A 242 21.18 25.44 -19.23
#